data_AF-J3CES5-F1
#
_entry.id   AF-J3CES5-F1
#
_cell.length_a   1.000
_cell.length_b   1.000
_cell.length_c   1.000
_cell.angle_alpha   90.00
_cell.angle_beta   90.00
_cell.angle_gamma   90.00
#
_symmetry.space_group_name_H-M   'P 1'
#
loop_
_entity.id
_entity.type
_entity.pdbx_description
1 polymer ?
#
loop_
_entity_poly.entity_id
_entity_poly.type
_entity_poly.pdbx_seq_one_letter_code
_entity_poly.pdbx_strand_id
1 'polypeptide(L)'
;MGNKRSVEDDKMTDVYVKEARVMGEFLLRREYRGMGDTIEAAAHRVQRKLGAPASILLRLRHRREMKDMMLSSFAAIAEAYQKVSDKTDQLYETERERHAPNSKAVWLGDLVAGKSIANRN
;
A
#
# COMPACT_ATOMS: atom_id res chain seq x y z
N MET A 1 -6.30 4.60 39.83
CA MET A 1 -6.67 5.80 39.05
C MET A 1 -6.95 5.36 37.63
N GLY A 2 -8.20 5.45 37.17
CA GLY A 2 -8.56 5.09 35.79
C GLY A 2 -8.16 6.21 34.84
N ASN A 3 -7.23 5.95 33.94
CA ASN A 3 -6.80 6.91 32.93
C ASN A 3 -7.97 7.10 31.93
N LYS A 4 -8.68 8.22 32.03
CA LYS A 4 -9.75 8.57 31.07
C LYS A 4 -9.07 8.94 29.74
N ARG A 5 -9.21 8.07 28.74
CA ARG A 5 -8.80 8.37 27.35
C ARG A 5 -9.61 9.57 26.86
N SER A 6 -8.96 10.51 26.16
CA SER A 6 -9.64 11.67 25.60
C SER A 6 -10.44 11.26 24.35
N VAL A 7 -11.51 12.00 24.05
CA VAL A 7 -12.35 11.74 22.85
C VAL A 7 -11.55 11.96 21.56
N GLU A 8 -10.56 12.86 21.62
CA GLU A 8 -9.62 13.15 20.56
C GLU A 8 -8.70 11.95 20.25
N ASP A 9 -8.18 11.27 21.27
CA ASP A 9 -7.33 10.08 21.11
C ASP A 9 -8.09 8.93 20.43
N ASP A 10 -9.36 8.74 20.78
CA ASP A 10 -10.21 7.70 20.18
C ASP A 10 -10.48 7.99 18.68
N LYS A 11 -10.67 9.26 18.31
CA LYS A 11 -10.85 9.66 16.90
C LYS A 11 -9.59 9.44 16.09
N MET A 12 -8.43 9.79 16.64
CA MET A 12 -7.14 9.58 15.95
C MET A 12 -6.86 8.09 15.74
N THR A 13 -7.15 7.27 16.75
CA THR A 13 -7.02 5.82 16.67
C THR A 13 -7.89 5.21 15.57
N ASP A 14 -9.14 5.66 15.43
CA ASP A 14 -10.04 5.21 14.36
C ASP A 14 -9.51 5.58 12.95
N VAL A 15 -8.91 6.76 12.79
CA VAL A 15 -8.28 7.18 11.53
C VAL A 15 -7.10 6.26 11.18
N TYR A 16 -6.21 5.97 12.14
CA TYR A 16 -5.07 5.07 11.90
C TYR A 16 -5.50 3.66 11.49
N VAL A 17 -6.57 3.14 12.10
CA VAL A 17 -7.11 1.81 11.76
C VAL A 17 -7.69 1.79 10.34
N LYS A 18 -8.42 2.84 9.95
CA LYS A 18 -8.97 2.98 8.59
C LYS A 18 -7.86 3.04 7.55
N GLU A 19 -6.84 3.85 7.79
CA GLU A 19 -5.72 4.01 6.86
C GLU A 19 -4.94 2.70 6.69
N ALA A 20 -4.64 2.02 7.80
CA ALA A 20 -4.00 0.72 7.78
C ALA A 20 -4.82 -0.36 7.08
N ARG A 21 -6.17 -0.28 7.13
CA ARG A 21 -7.02 -1.21 6.39
C ARG A 21 -6.87 -1.02 4.88
N VAL A 22 -6.84 0.22 4.41
CA VAL A 22 -6.62 0.54 2.99
C VAL A 22 -5.25 0.02 2.54
N MET A 23 -4.19 0.34 3.29
CA MET A 23 -2.84 -0.14 3.00
C MET A 23 -2.75 -1.68 3.02
N GLY A 24 -3.33 -2.31 4.04
CA GLY A 24 -3.34 -3.77 4.19
C GLY A 24 -4.10 -4.48 3.07
N GLU A 25 -5.24 -3.93 2.65
CA GLU A 25 -6.00 -4.47 1.53
C GLU A 25 -5.23 -4.35 0.21
N PHE A 26 -4.56 -3.23 -0.03
CA PHE A 26 -3.69 -3.06 -1.20
C PHE A 26 -2.57 -4.12 -1.24
N LEU A 27 -1.88 -4.33 -0.12
CA LEU A 27 -0.82 -5.34 0.00
C LEU A 27 -1.34 -6.75 -0.28
N LEU A 28 -2.49 -7.11 0.29
CA LEU A 28 -3.09 -8.43 0.09
C LEU A 28 -3.54 -8.63 -1.35
N ARG A 29 -4.19 -7.64 -1.97
CA ARG A 29 -4.63 -7.72 -3.36
C ARG A 29 -3.47 -7.89 -4.33
N ARG A 30 -2.35 -7.19 -4.07
CA ARG A 30 -1.15 -7.30 -4.91
C ARG A 30 -0.49 -8.67 -4.87
N GLU A 31 -0.44 -9.30 -3.69
CA GLU A 31 0.20 -10.60 -3.51
C GLU A 31 -0.75 -11.79 -3.72
N TYR A 32 -2.03 -11.53 -3.96
CA TYR A 32 -3.03 -12.53 -4.30
C TYR A 32 -2.86 -12.98 -5.76
N ARG A 33 -2.77 -14.30 -5.99
CA ARG A 33 -2.43 -14.89 -7.28
C ARG A 33 -3.64 -15.36 -8.11
N GLY A 34 -4.86 -15.15 -7.63
CA GLY A 34 -6.08 -15.51 -8.36
C GLY A 34 -6.72 -16.82 -7.89
N MET A 35 -7.52 -17.44 -8.76
CA MET A 35 -8.36 -18.60 -8.42
C MET A 35 -7.52 -19.78 -7.91
N GLY A 36 -7.83 -20.29 -6.72
CA GLY A 36 -7.09 -21.37 -6.05
C GLY A 36 -6.04 -20.90 -5.03
N ASP A 37 -5.80 -19.60 -4.93
CA ASP A 37 -4.96 -19.00 -3.90
C ASP A 37 -5.80 -18.57 -2.69
N THR A 38 -5.20 -18.53 -1.51
CA THR A 38 -5.89 -18.09 -0.28
C THR A 38 -5.37 -16.75 0.20
N ILE A 39 -6.23 -16.01 0.90
CA ILE A 39 -5.87 -14.71 1.46
C ILE A 39 -4.84 -14.87 2.57
N GLU A 40 -4.93 -15.95 3.33
CA GLU A 40 -3.96 -16.33 4.35
C GLU A 40 -2.60 -16.59 3.73
N ALA A 41 -2.55 -17.30 2.59
CA ALA A 41 -1.31 -17.51 1.86
C ALA A 41 -0.73 -16.19 1.34
N ALA A 42 -1.58 -15.28 0.83
CA ALA A 42 -1.16 -13.94 0.43
C ALA A 42 -0.59 -13.13 1.62
N ALA A 43 -1.27 -13.16 2.78
CA ALA A 43 -0.81 -12.50 4.00
C ALA A 43 0.55 -13.02 4.47
N HIS A 44 0.76 -14.34 4.44
CA HIS A 44 2.04 -14.96 4.79
C HIS A 44 3.15 -14.61 3.78
N ARG A 45 2.83 -14.42 2.50
CA ARG A 45 3.78 -13.94 1.50
C ARG A 45 4.16 -12.48 1.74
N VAL A 46 3.18 -11.62 2.02
CA VAL A 46 3.41 -10.22 2.42
C VAL A 46 4.33 -10.16 3.63
N GLN A 47 4.05 -10.96 4.67
CA GLN A 47 4.90 -11.00 5.87
C GLN A 47 6.34 -11.39 5.57
N ARG A 48 6.56 -12.45 4.78
CA ARG A 48 7.92 -12.91 4.44
C ARG A 48 8.69 -11.94 3.56
N LYS A 49 8.01 -11.25 2.64
CA LYS A 49 8.66 -10.36 1.67
C LYS A 49 8.88 -8.94 2.22
N LEU A 50 7.92 -8.44 2.99
CA LEU A 50 7.81 -7.02 3.31
C LEU A 50 7.85 -6.74 4.82
N GLY A 51 7.70 -7.78 5.66
CA GLY A 51 7.75 -7.66 7.12
C GLY A 51 6.43 -7.27 7.79
N ALA A 52 5.36 -7.01 7.04
CA ALA A 52 4.06 -6.68 7.63
C ALA A 52 3.42 -7.93 8.31
N PRO A 53 2.98 -7.86 9.58
CA PRO A 53 2.46 -9.02 10.29
C PRO A 53 1.18 -9.60 9.67
N ALA A 54 1.19 -10.87 9.28
CA ALA A 54 0.02 -11.52 8.66
C ALA A 54 -1.21 -11.55 9.59
N SER A 55 -0.99 -11.72 10.89
CA SER A 55 -2.06 -11.71 11.90
C SER A 55 -2.81 -10.37 11.92
N ILE A 56 -2.10 -9.24 11.79
CA ILE A 56 -2.71 -7.92 11.76
C ILE A 56 -3.41 -7.66 10.42
N LEU A 57 -2.81 -8.07 9.29
CA LEU A 57 -3.44 -7.96 7.97
C LEU A 57 -4.77 -8.72 7.88
N LEU A 58 -4.78 -9.97 8.35
CA LEU A 58 -5.99 -10.78 8.42
C LEU A 58 -7.01 -10.16 9.40
N ARG A 59 -6.55 -9.66 10.54
CA ARG A 59 -7.43 -8.99 11.51
C ARG A 59 -8.09 -7.75 10.91
N LEU A 60 -7.33 -6.89 10.21
CA LEU A 60 -7.83 -5.69 9.55
C LEU A 60 -8.88 -6.01 8.49
N ARG A 61 -8.74 -7.14 7.79
CA ARG A 61 -9.68 -7.62 6.78
C ARG A 61 -10.96 -8.20 7.39
N HIS A 62 -10.82 -9.11 8.36
CA HIS A 62 -11.96 -9.88 8.88
C HIS A 62 -12.75 -9.14 9.96
N ARG A 63 -12.10 -8.29 10.77
CA ARG A 63 -12.78 -7.54 11.83
C ARG A 63 -13.19 -6.18 11.32
N ARG A 64 -14.50 -5.96 11.22
CA ARG A 64 -15.06 -4.66 10.84
C ARG A 64 -14.77 -3.58 11.88
N GLU A 65 -14.79 -3.95 13.17
CA GLU A 65 -14.57 -3.05 14.31
C GLU A 65 -13.23 -3.35 15.00
N MET A 66 -12.18 -2.64 14.61
CA MET A 66 -10.95 -2.53 15.39
C MET A 66 -10.94 -1.15 16.04
N LYS A 67 -11.07 -1.09 17.36
CA LYS A 67 -11.07 0.17 18.11
C LYS A 67 -9.67 0.74 18.32
N ASP A 68 -8.65 -0.12 18.30
CA ASP A 68 -7.29 0.24 18.66
C ASP A 68 -6.28 -0.67 17.95
N MET A 69 -5.11 -0.10 17.66
CA MET A 69 -3.99 -0.76 17.03
C MET A 69 -2.69 -0.17 17.55
N MET A 70 -1.72 -1.04 17.88
CA MET A 70 -0.40 -0.58 18.27
C MET A 70 0.26 0.18 17.13
N LEU A 71 0.87 1.32 17.45
CA LEU A 71 1.60 2.15 16.50
C LEU A 71 2.70 1.37 15.77
N SER A 72 3.37 0.42 16.44
CA SER A 72 4.37 -0.45 15.82
C SER A 72 3.79 -1.34 14.72
N SER A 73 2.56 -1.81 14.88
CA SER A 73 1.85 -2.60 13.87
C SER A 73 1.43 -1.73 12.68
N PHE A 74 0.99 -0.50 12.96
CA PHE A 74 0.70 0.49 11.92
C PHE A 74 1.96 0.81 11.10
N ALA A 75 3.07 1.13 11.78
CA ALA A 75 4.34 1.47 11.14
C ALA A 75 4.86 0.34 10.24
N ALA A 76 4.77 -0.92 10.68
CA ALA A 76 5.17 -2.07 9.87
C ALA A 76 4.33 -2.22 8.59
N ILE A 77 3.03 -1.91 8.64
CA ILE A 77 2.15 -1.92 7.47
C ILE A 77 2.48 -0.75 6.54
N ALA A 78 2.70 0.45 7.10
CA ALA A 78 3.05 1.65 6.33
C ALA A 78 4.40 1.50 5.62
N GLU A 79 5.41 0.94 6.29
CA GLU A 79 6.72 0.65 5.69
C GLU A 79 6.60 -0.37 4.56
N ALA A 80 5.83 -1.45 4.77
CA ALA A 80 5.56 -2.44 3.74
C ALA A 80 4.83 -1.82 2.54
N TYR A 81 3.89 -0.91 2.78
CA TYR A 81 3.19 -0.17 1.73
C TYR A 81 4.14 0.71 0.94
N GLN A 82 5.00 1.50 1.60
CA GLN A 82 6.00 2.36 0.94
C GLN A 82 6.96 1.55 0.07
N LYS A 83 7.56 0.47 0.60
CA LYS A 83 8.44 -0.42 -0.18
C LYS A 83 7.80 -0.94 -1.46
N VAL A 84 6.50 -1.19 -1.40
CA VAL A 84 5.72 -1.70 -2.53
C VAL A 84 5.39 -0.59 -3.51
N SER A 85 4.98 0.58 -3.03
CA SER A 85 4.71 1.77 -3.85
C SER A 85 5.96 2.26 -4.58
N ASP A 86 7.07 2.43 -3.87
CA ASP A 86 8.35 2.86 -4.45
C ASP A 86 8.84 1.89 -5.52
N LYS A 87 8.68 0.58 -5.29
CA LYS A 87 8.99 -0.44 -6.29
C LYS A 87 8.08 -0.37 -7.51
N THR A 88 6.84 0.10 -7.35
CA THR A 88 5.89 0.27 -8.46
C THR A 88 6.26 1.47 -9.30
N ASP A 89 6.62 2.58 -8.66
CA ASP A 89 7.06 3.79 -9.35
C ASP A 89 8.38 3.54 -10.07
N GLN A 90 9.31 2.81 -9.45
CA GLN A 90 10.55 2.37 -10.09
C GLN A 90 10.28 1.41 -11.27
N LEU A 91 9.37 0.45 -11.12
CA LEU A 91 8.99 -0.44 -12.24
C LEU A 91 8.32 0.36 -13.35
N TYR A 92 7.44 1.29 -13.03
CA TYR A 92 6.80 2.16 -14.00
C TYR A 92 7.82 3.00 -14.76
N GLU A 93 8.77 3.63 -14.06
CA GLU A 93 9.82 4.43 -14.69
C GLU A 93 10.78 3.54 -15.51
N THR A 94 11.12 2.35 -15.02
CA THR A 94 11.96 1.40 -15.76
C THR A 94 11.25 0.89 -17.03
N GLU A 95 9.95 0.58 -16.95
CA GLU A 95 9.16 0.18 -18.11
C GLU A 95 8.95 1.37 -19.07
N ARG A 96 8.81 2.60 -18.54
CA ARG A 96 8.80 3.84 -19.34
C ARG A 96 10.13 4.05 -20.04
N GLU A 97 11.28 3.86 -19.39
CA GLU A 97 12.62 3.95 -19.99
C GLU A 97 12.86 2.86 -21.03
N ARG A 98 12.38 1.63 -20.79
CA ARG A 98 12.45 0.51 -21.74
C ARG A 98 11.58 0.74 -22.98
N HIS A 99 10.41 1.35 -22.81
CA HIS A 99 9.48 1.69 -23.89
C HIS A 99 9.66 3.12 -24.44
N ALA A 100 10.60 3.90 -23.88
CA ALA A 100 10.89 5.28 -24.24
C ALA A 100 11.33 5.48 -25.70
N PRO A 101 11.94 4.50 -26.40
CA PRO A 101 12.26 4.73 -27.80
C PRO A 101 11.07 4.61 -28.77
N ASN A 102 9.94 3.96 -28.42
CA ASN A 102 9.05 3.42 -29.46
C ASN A 102 7.52 3.42 -29.24
N SER A 103 6.96 4.02 -28.18
CA SER A 103 5.51 3.90 -27.92
C SER A 103 4.74 5.22 -27.98
N LYS A 104 3.81 5.33 -28.94
CA LYS A 104 2.82 6.42 -29.06
C LYS A 104 1.99 6.62 -27.77
N ALA A 105 1.87 5.59 -26.92
CA ALA A 105 1.16 5.67 -25.65
C ALA A 105 1.92 6.48 -24.60
N VAL A 106 3.25 6.43 -24.59
CA VAL A 106 4.08 7.24 -23.69
C VAL A 106 3.96 8.73 -24.04
N TRP A 107 3.96 9.04 -25.34
CA TRP A 107 3.73 10.39 -25.84
C TRP A 107 2.34 10.94 -25.45
N LEU A 108 1.28 10.14 -25.57
CA LEU A 108 -0.07 10.51 -25.12
C LEU A 108 -0.15 10.72 -23.61
N GLY A 109 0.54 9.89 -22.83
CA GLY A 109 0.63 10.04 -21.37
C GLY A 109 1.32 11.35 -20.96
N ASP A 110 2.44 11.69 -21.61
CA ASP A 110 3.16 12.94 -21.36
C ASP A 110 2.36 14.18 -21.82
N LEU A 111 1.58 14.09 -22.92
CA LEU A 111 0.68 15.15 -23.39
C LEU A 111 -0.47 15.42 -22.40
N VAL A 112 -1.13 14.38 -21.89
CA VAL A 112 -2.22 14.50 -20.91
C VAL A 112 -1.71 15.01 -19.55
N ALA A 113 -0.48 14.63 -19.18
CA ALA A 113 0.17 15.11 -17.95
C ALA A 113 0.75 16.53 -18.06
N GLY A 114 0.66 17.19 -19.23
CA GLY A 114 1.13 18.56 -19.42
C GLY A 114 2.66 18.72 -19.36
N LYS A 115 3.43 17.64 -19.51
CA LYS A 115 4.90 17.72 -19.58
C LYS A 115 5.30 18.26 -20.95
N SER A 116 5.56 19.57 -21.02
CA SER A 116 6.15 20.19 -22.20
C SER A 116 7.55 19.61 -22.45
N ILE A 117 7.77 19.10 -23.65
CA ILE A 117 9.09 18.67 -24.14
C ILE A 117 9.94 19.94 -24.19
N ALA A 118 10.77 20.16 -23.16
CA ALA A 118 11.82 21.16 -23.23
C ALA A 118 12.77 20.76 -24.36
N ASN A 119 12.71 21.54 -25.44
CA ASN A 119 13.53 21.44 -26.65
C ASN A 119 14.99 21.07 -26.34
N ARG A 120 15.47 19.99 -26.96
CA ARG A 120 16.89 19.81 -27.27
C ARG A 120 17.08 20.22 -28.73
N ASN A 121 17.94 21.24 -28.92
CA ASN A 121 18.44 21.70 -30.23
C ASN A 121 18.98 20.55 -31.08
#